data_AF-A0A815TEJ8-F1
#
_entry.id   AF-A0A815TEJ8-F1
#
_cell.length_a   1.000
_cell.length_b   1.000
_cell.length_c   1.000
_cell.angle_alpha   90.00
_cell.angle_beta   90.00
_cell.angle_gamma   90.00
#
_symmetry.space_group_name_H-M   'P 1'
#
loop_
_entity.id
_entity.type
_entity.pdbx_description
1 polymer ?
#
loop_
_entity_poly.entity_id
_entity_poly.type
_entity_poly.pdbx_seq_one_letter_code
_entity_poly.pdbx_strand_id
1 'polypeptide(L)'
;MTSTTLFRLDQRVSIAGKGLGTIAFVGKTEFADGEWIGVILDEPKGKNNGTVQKKDGTIVRYFTCNDNHGLYVRPGQIESVLNDLQSDLTRSASNHSIKSQGSSTGSIPQPSNSAVPKATGIPAKQIGLRAPTPSTASKLPGLTRSGPSNNDLTATAERISPPKEDVKPKITTTMPPPSTIPAPVSTPTAAESANVPRKSIPTAGESVESQQTVSSLKSKITDQEEQIQTLIKKRRDDLEKLKEFERTKLQLDQLQSYKREAQERMKELNDKLQNQENELKDTREKFASYRDEMADTEVRIESLTLDLEMAEEKLETITLENTTLKEKFEEVQLELDIIKGEIQLNGPGQVASGIQQKIDDERTAKMEQALIKLRDLSVTKQTENDALKKQCETLEHKVKVLTKENENAKADITNMQATIADLKEQVDTCLGAQQMVDILT
;
A
#
# COMPACT_ATOMS: atom_id res chain seq x y z
N MET A 1 -17.45 -18.20 8.55
CA MET A 1 -16.72 -17.20 9.35
C MET A 1 -15.23 -17.49 9.18
N THR A 2 -14.43 -16.50 8.78
CA THR A 2 -12.96 -16.64 8.61
C THR A 2 -12.24 -16.21 9.89
N SER A 3 -11.16 -16.90 10.26
CA SER A 3 -10.56 -16.86 11.60
C SER A 3 -9.65 -15.64 11.89
N THR A 4 -9.77 -14.58 11.11
CA THR A 4 -8.79 -13.48 11.03
C THR A 4 -8.76 -12.59 12.30
N THR A 5 -9.75 -12.69 13.20
CA THR A 5 -9.84 -11.87 14.42
C THR A 5 -8.89 -12.28 15.55
N LEU A 6 -8.27 -13.47 15.48
CA LEU A 6 -7.54 -14.06 16.62
C LEU A 6 -6.08 -13.59 16.76
N PHE A 7 -5.47 -13.10 15.67
CA PHE A 7 -4.03 -12.79 15.62
C PHE A 7 -3.79 -11.39 15.05
N ARG A 8 -2.99 -10.58 15.76
CA ARG A 8 -2.64 -9.20 15.38
C ARG A 8 -1.14 -9.07 15.09
N LEU A 9 -0.77 -8.06 14.31
CA LEU A 9 0.63 -7.66 14.16
C LEU A 9 1.19 -7.18 15.51
N ASP A 10 2.51 -7.31 15.67
CA ASP A 10 3.29 -6.99 16.86
C ASP A 10 2.90 -7.76 18.15
N GLN A 11 1.95 -8.70 18.05
CA GLN A 11 1.51 -9.55 19.16
C GLN A 11 2.52 -10.66 19.46
N ARG A 12 2.72 -10.94 20.76
CA ARG A 12 3.65 -11.95 21.28
C ARG A 12 3.01 -13.34 21.25
N VAL A 13 3.78 -14.36 20.85
CA VAL A 13 3.29 -15.75 20.69
C VAL A 13 4.32 -16.80 21.08
N SER A 14 3.86 -17.96 21.57
CA SER A 14 4.67 -19.18 21.65
C SER A 14 4.47 -20.06 20.42
N ILE A 15 5.57 -20.59 19.86
CA ILE A 15 5.56 -21.61 18.82
C ILE A 15 6.17 -22.90 19.39
N ALA A 16 5.39 -23.98 19.40
CA ALA A 16 5.77 -25.26 19.96
C ALA A 16 7.11 -25.77 19.40
N GLY A 17 8.07 -26.05 20.29
CA GLY A 17 9.43 -26.50 19.93
C GLY A 17 10.32 -25.45 19.23
N LYS A 18 9.88 -24.19 19.14
CA LYS A 18 10.64 -23.07 18.56
C LYS A 18 10.85 -21.91 19.53
N GLY A 19 9.97 -21.75 20.51
CA GLY A 19 10.06 -20.70 21.53
C GLY A 19 9.22 -19.48 21.18
N LEU A 20 9.57 -18.35 21.80
CA LEU A 20 8.82 -17.10 21.66
C LEU A 20 9.17 -16.34 20.39
N GLY A 21 8.20 -15.55 19.94
CA GLY A 21 8.38 -14.58 18.86
C GLY A 21 7.25 -13.57 18.79
N THR A 22 7.35 -12.67 17.82
CA THR A 22 6.42 -11.59 17.55
C THR A 22 5.82 -11.76 16.15
N ILE A 23 4.50 -11.59 16.01
CA ILE A 23 3.82 -11.65 14.71
C ILE A 23 4.18 -10.43 13.86
N ALA A 24 4.74 -10.66 12.67
CA ALA A 24 5.11 -9.62 11.71
C ALA A 24 4.35 -9.70 10.37
N PHE A 25 3.52 -10.74 10.18
CA PHE A 25 2.64 -10.89 9.02
C PHE A 25 1.44 -11.78 9.36
N VAL A 26 0.24 -11.43 8.87
CA VAL A 26 -0.95 -12.29 8.88
C VAL A 26 -1.65 -12.13 7.53
N GLY A 27 -1.92 -13.24 6.82
CA GLY A 27 -2.68 -13.19 5.57
C GLY A 27 -2.42 -14.35 4.62
N LYS A 28 -2.92 -14.23 3.38
CA LYS A 28 -2.65 -15.17 2.28
C LYS A 28 -1.23 -14.97 1.75
N THR A 29 -0.60 -16.03 1.25
CA THR A 29 0.73 -15.94 0.61
C THR A 29 0.74 -16.59 -0.77
N GLU A 30 1.69 -16.20 -1.60
CA GLU A 30 1.83 -16.68 -2.98
C GLU A 30 2.56 -18.03 -3.08
N PHE A 31 3.09 -18.54 -1.96
CA PHE A 31 3.86 -19.79 -1.93
C PHE A 31 3.02 -21.02 -1.58
N ALA A 32 1.87 -20.84 -0.91
CA ALA A 32 0.92 -21.91 -0.59
C ALA A 32 -0.43 -21.33 -0.13
N ASP A 33 -1.54 -21.94 -0.56
CA ASP A 33 -2.90 -21.44 -0.33
C ASP A 33 -3.29 -21.28 1.16
N GLY A 34 -4.33 -20.48 1.41
CA GLY A 34 -4.90 -20.26 2.75
C GLY A 34 -4.13 -19.22 3.59
N GLU A 35 -4.54 -19.06 4.84
CA GLU A 35 -3.99 -18.08 5.77
C GLU A 35 -2.68 -18.58 6.42
N TRP A 36 -1.69 -17.70 6.51
CA TRP A 36 -0.38 -17.91 7.11
C TRP A 36 -0.06 -16.78 8.06
N ILE A 37 0.73 -17.09 9.09
CA ILE A 37 1.25 -16.14 10.05
C ILE A 37 2.78 -16.17 9.96
N GLY A 38 3.37 -15.00 9.70
CA GLY A 38 4.81 -14.79 9.73
C GLY A 38 5.23 -14.31 11.11
N VAL A 39 6.09 -15.06 11.77
CA VAL A 39 6.60 -14.80 13.12
C VAL A 39 8.10 -14.52 13.03
N ILE A 40 8.54 -13.46 13.70
CA ILE A 40 9.95 -13.19 13.99
C ILE A 40 10.22 -13.83 15.36
N LEU A 41 10.99 -14.91 15.38
CA LEU A 41 11.41 -15.55 16.62
C LEU A 41 12.52 -14.73 17.31
N ASP A 42 12.55 -14.76 18.64
CA ASP A 42 13.57 -14.06 19.42
C ASP A 42 14.97 -14.67 19.20
N GLU A 43 15.01 -16.00 18.99
CA GLU A 43 16.22 -16.77 18.68
C GLU A 43 16.30 -17.15 17.19
N PRO A 44 17.51 -17.41 16.63
CA PRO A 44 17.72 -17.83 15.25
C PRO A 44 17.32 -19.31 14.98
N LYS A 45 16.08 -19.68 15.37
CA LYS A 45 15.50 -21.03 15.25
C LYS A 45 14.50 -21.16 14.08
N GLY A 46 14.30 -20.10 13.30
CA GLY A 46 13.39 -20.00 12.16
C GLY A 46 13.90 -20.70 10.89
N LYS A 47 13.48 -20.20 9.73
CA LYS A 47 13.77 -20.78 8.39
C LYS A 47 14.11 -19.75 7.30
N ASN A 48 13.88 -18.45 7.54
CA ASN A 48 14.08 -17.39 6.56
C ASN A 48 14.34 -16.03 7.25
N ASN A 49 14.36 -14.94 6.47
CA ASN A 49 14.54 -13.55 6.91
C ASN A 49 13.34 -12.64 6.52
N GLY A 50 12.13 -13.21 6.48
CA GLY A 50 10.91 -12.58 6.00
C GLY A 50 10.74 -12.56 4.47
N THR A 51 11.64 -13.23 3.73
CA THR A 51 11.53 -13.44 2.27
C THR A 51 11.21 -14.88 1.89
N VAL A 52 10.63 -15.06 0.70
CA VAL A 52 10.38 -16.36 0.04
C VAL A 52 10.67 -16.23 -1.45
N GLN A 53 11.32 -17.24 -2.04
CA GLN A 53 11.58 -17.30 -3.49
C GLN A 53 10.45 -18.04 -4.22
N LYS A 54 9.95 -17.45 -5.31
CA LYS A 54 8.97 -18.02 -6.24
C LYS A 54 9.62 -19.03 -7.19
N LYS A 55 8.78 -19.86 -7.83
CA LYS A 55 9.19 -20.85 -8.84
C LYS A 55 9.80 -20.22 -10.11
N ASP A 56 9.49 -18.96 -10.38
CA ASP A 56 10.09 -18.16 -11.46
C ASP A 56 11.45 -17.51 -11.09
N GLY A 57 11.91 -17.70 -9.84
CA GLY A 57 13.15 -17.13 -9.30
C GLY A 57 12.98 -15.80 -8.55
N THR A 58 11.83 -15.12 -8.68
CA THR A 58 11.53 -13.85 -8.00
C THR A 58 11.53 -14.00 -6.48
N ILE A 59 12.14 -13.04 -5.77
CA ILE A 59 12.10 -13.00 -4.30
C ILE A 59 11.01 -12.03 -3.85
N VAL A 60 10.09 -12.51 -3.02
CA VAL A 60 9.02 -11.68 -2.41
C VAL A 60 9.28 -11.57 -0.91
N ARG A 61 9.14 -10.35 -0.38
CA ARG A 61 9.30 -10.03 1.04
C ARG A 61 7.93 -9.78 1.67
N TYR A 62 7.63 -10.49 2.74
CA TYR A 62 6.40 -10.30 3.54
C TYR A 62 6.69 -9.53 4.84
N PHE A 63 7.89 -9.70 5.42
CA PHE A 63 8.38 -8.93 6.58
C PHE A 63 9.91 -8.82 6.56
N THR A 64 10.52 -8.20 7.57
CA THR A 64 11.98 -8.05 7.69
C THR A 64 12.46 -8.51 9.05
N CYS A 65 13.45 -9.39 9.09
CA CYS A 65 14.15 -9.79 10.30
C CYS A 65 15.57 -10.29 9.96
N ASN A 66 16.35 -10.62 10.99
CA ASN A 66 17.65 -11.27 10.84
C ASN A 66 17.52 -12.67 10.20
N ASP A 67 18.61 -13.14 9.59
CA ASP A 67 18.67 -14.48 9.00
C ASP A 67 18.42 -15.57 10.04
N ASN A 68 17.55 -16.53 9.68
CA ASN A 68 17.05 -17.60 10.54
C ASN A 68 16.14 -17.16 11.71
N HIS A 69 15.66 -15.92 11.77
CA HIS A 69 14.62 -15.54 12.75
C HIS A 69 13.19 -15.69 12.20
N GLY A 70 12.99 -15.58 10.89
CA GLY A 70 11.67 -15.62 10.27
C GLY A 70 11.12 -17.03 10.13
N LEU A 71 9.85 -17.23 10.51
CA LEU A 71 9.13 -18.50 10.38
C LEU A 71 7.70 -18.25 9.88
N TYR A 72 7.24 -19.01 8.89
CA TYR A 72 5.82 -19.05 8.49
C TYR A 72 5.14 -20.26 9.12
N VAL A 73 4.00 -20.04 9.77
CA VAL A 73 3.18 -21.06 10.43
C VAL A 73 1.70 -20.92 10.05
N ARG A 74 0.91 -21.95 10.30
CA ARG A 74 -0.56 -21.88 10.24
C ARG A 74 -1.13 -21.39 11.60
N PRO A 75 -2.34 -20.81 11.62
CA PRO A 75 -3.05 -20.45 12.86
C PRO A 75 -3.00 -21.53 13.96
N GLY A 76 -3.35 -22.78 13.64
CA GLY A 76 -3.31 -23.92 14.57
C GLY A 76 -1.90 -24.48 14.91
N GLN A 77 -0.84 -23.75 14.62
CA GLN A 77 0.54 -24.06 15.04
C GLN A 77 1.10 -23.04 16.05
N ILE A 78 0.32 -22.02 16.39
CA ILE A 78 0.60 -21.13 17.52
C ILE A 78 0.05 -21.80 18.77
N GLU A 79 0.91 -21.95 19.78
CA GLU A 79 0.63 -22.68 21.01
C GLU A 79 -0.09 -21.80 22.04
N SER A 80 0.33 -20.54 22.15
CA SER A 80 -0.32 -19.53 22.98
C SER A 80 -0.11 -18.14 22.41
N VAL A 81 -1.07 -17.26 22.70
CA VAL A 81 -1.00 -15.82 22.46
C VAL A 81 -0.75 -15.13 23.79
N LEU A 82 0.34 -14.38 23.87
CA LEU A 82 0.71 -13.60 25.05
C LEU A 82 0.09 -12.21 24.91
N ASN A 83 -0.99 -11.98 25.64
CA ASN A 83 -1.62 -10.67 25.75
C ASN A 83 -0.92 -9.89 26.87
N ASP A 84 -0.08 -8.93 26.49
CA ASP A 84 0.73 -8.14 27.42
C ASP A 84 -0.12 -7.14 28.22
N LEU A 85 -0.75 -7.62 29.29
CA LEU A 85 -0.89 -6.81 30.49
C LEU A 85 0.51 -6.65 31.10
N GLN A 86 0.95 -5.41 31.32
CA GLN A 86 2.26 -5.02 31.89
C GLN A 86 3.49 -5.14 30.95
N SER A 87 3.54 -4.32 29.89
CA SER A 87 4.74 -4.11 29.06
C SER A 87 5.73 -3.06 29.59
N ASP A 88 5.57 -2.60 30.84
CA ASP A 88 6.19 -1.37 31.36
C ASP A 88 7.36 -1.58 32.37
N LEU A 89 7.82 -2.82 32.55
CA LEU A 89 8.79 -3.17 33.63
C LEU A 89 10.14 -3.79 33.20
N THR A 90 10.41 -3.98 31.90
CA THR A 90 11.65 -4.64 31.43
C THR A 90 12.53 -3.83 30.49
N ARG A 91 12.14 -2.60 30.11
CA ARG A 91 12.90 -1.78 29.15
C ARG A 91 14.13 -1.05 29.74
N SER A 92 14.34 -1.15 31.06
CA SER A 92 15.46 -0.52 31.79
C SER A 92 16.64 -1.48 32.04
N ALA A 93 17.14 -2.13 30.98
CA ALA A 93 18.23 -3.12 31.08
C ALA A 93 19.28 -3.06 29.96
N SER A 94 19.42 -1.92 29.26
CA SER A 94 20.44 -1.73 28.21
C SER A 94 20.97 -0.29 28.17
N ASN A 95 22.30 -0.13 28.21
CA ASN A 95 23.06 1.06 27.81
C ASN A 95 22.66 2.43 28.42
N HIS A 96 23.24 2.77 29.58
CA HIS A 96 24.49 3.54 29.50
C HIS A 96 25.32 3.54 30.79
N SER A 97 26.55 3.02 30.68
CA SER A 97 27.64 3.44 31.56
C SER A 97 28.16 4.78 31.05
N ILE A 98 28.28 5.80 31.91
CA ILE A 98 29.34 6.83 31.88
C ILE A 98 29.30 7.72 33.14
N LYS A 99 30.47 7.81 33.78
CA LYS A 99 31.01 8.77 34.76
C LYS A 99 30.08 9.85 35.35
N SER A 100 30.04 9.86 36.69
CA SER A 100 29.66 11.00 37.52
C SER A 100 30.70 12.14 37.50
N GLN A 101 30.26 13.39 37.40
CA GLN A 101 30.82 14.62 38.00
C GLN A 101 29.82 15.79 37.83
N GLY A 102 29.92 16.81 38.69
CA GLY A 102 29.29 18.13 38.47
C GLY A 102 28.18 18.53 39.45
N SER A 103 28.32 19.71 40.06
CA SER A 103 27.33 20.31 40.97
C SER A 103 26.95 21.72 40.51
N SER A 104 25.64 22.01 40.45
CA SER A 104 25.02 23.35 40.55
C SER A 104 23.49 23.18 40.46
N THR A 105 22.68 23.61 41.43
CA THR A 105 22.16 24.99 41.60
C THR A 105 21.70 25.62 40.29
N GLY A 106 20.39 25.55 39.99
CA GLY A 106 19.82 25.97 38.71
C GLY A 106 19.39 27.45 38.64
N SER A 107 18.88 27.83 37.47
CA SER A 107 18.18 29.11 37.20
C SER A 107 17.23 28.96 36.01
N ILE A 108 16.15 29.76 36.00
CA ILE A 108 15.18 29.91 34.91
C ILE A 108 15.70 30.96 33.91
N PRO A 109 15.55 30.76 32.59
CA PRO A 109 14.78 31.74 31.80
C PRO A 109 13.90 31.16 30.68
N GLN A 110 12.97 32.00 30.21
CA GLN A 110 12.04 31.79 29.09
C GLN A 110 12.71 31.92 27.69
N PRO A 111 12.01 31.58 26.58
CA PRO A 111 12.60 31.46 25.25
C PRO A 111 12.67 32.77 24.44
N SER A 112 13.47 32.77 23.37
CA SER A 112 13.40 33.77 22.30
C SER A 112 13.72 33.22 20.89
N ASN A 113 12.77 33.46 19.99
CA ASN A 113 12.81 33.60 18.53
C ASN A 113 14.05 33.23 17.68
N SER A 114 13.75 32.48 16.60
CA SER A 114 14.18 32.73 15.21
C SER A 114 15.65 32.65 14.78
N ALA A 115 15.98 31.66 13.96
CA ALA A 115 16.64 31.86 12.65
C ALA A 115 16.56 30.59 11.76
N VAL A 116 16.51 30.79 10.43
CA VAL A 116 16.72 29.76 9.41
C VAL A 116 18.02 30.09 8.66
N PRO A 117 18.82 29.10 8.24
CA PRO A 117 19.36 29.16 6.88
C PRO A 117 19.24 27.83 6.11
N LYS A 118 19.36 27.94 4.78
CA LYS A 118 19.11 26.87 3.79
C LYS A 118 20.30 26.76 2.81
N ALA A 119 20.92 25.58 2.73
CA ALA A 119 21.78 25.13 1.63
C ALA A 119 21.79 23.58 1.64
N THR A 120 21.40 22.82 0.62
CA THR A 120 21.93 22.68 -0.76
C THR A 120 23.38 22.22 -0.83
N GLY A 121 23.62 20.95 -1.21
CA GLY A 121 24.96 20.39 -1.40
C GLY A 121 24.96 18.92 -1.82
N ILE A 122 24.69 18.62 -3.10
CA ILE A 122 24.91 17.30 -3.71
C ILE A 122 26.31 17.28 -4.33
N PRO A 123 27.09 16.21 -4.15
CA PRO A 123 27.75 15.63 -5.32
C PRO A 123 27.66 14.10 -5.34
N ALA A 124 27.54 13.52 -6.53
CA ALA A 124 27.65 12.09 -6.78
C ALA A 124 28.69 11.81 -7.86
N LYS A 125 29.54 10.78 -7.70
CA LYS A 125 30.21 10.14 -8.85
C LYS A 125 30.74 8.72 -8.60
N GLN A 126 30.17 7.79 -9.37
CA GLN A 126 30.81 6.73 -10.16
C GLN A 126 31.85 5.74 -9.58
N ILE A 127 31.46 4.45 -9.69
CA ILE A 127 32.18 3.34 -10.37
C ILE A 127 33.57 2.90 -9.83
N GLY A 128 33.66 1.62 -9.45
CA GLY A 128 34.93 0.89 -9.31
C GLY A 128 34.72 -0.64 -9.23
N LEU A 129 35.08 -1.38 -10.29
CA LEU A 129 34.96 -2.84 -10.36
C LEU A 129 36.23 -3.53 -9.86
N ARG A 130 36.12 -4.57 -9.02
CA ARG A 130 36.78 -5.90 -9.17
C ARG A 130 36.54 -6.85 -7.98
N ALA A 131 36.49 -8.15 -8.29
CA ALA A 131 36.70 -9.23 -7.33
C ALA A 131 38.21 -9.58 -7.22
N PRO A 132 38.63 -10.41 -6.25
CA PRO A 132 38.73 -11.84 -6.59
C PRO A 132 38.29 -12.82 -5.48
N THR A 133 38.10 -14.09 -5.87
CA THR A 133 38.03 -15.28 -4.98
C THR A 133 39.45 -15.84 -4.75
N PRO A 134 39.69 -16.82 -3.83
CA PRO A 134 39.49 -18.23 -4.20
C PRO A 134 39.20 -19.26 -3.06
N SER A 135 38.62 -20.42 -3.43
CA SER A 135 38.73 -21.74 -2.75
C SER A 135 38.11 -21.89 -1.33
N THR A 136 37.88 -23.08 -0.76
CA THR A 136 38.17 -24.50 -1.10
C THR A 136 36.90 -25.39 -1.01
N ALA A 137 36.98 -26.67 -1.43
CA ALA A 137 35.87 -27.64 -1.44
C ALA A 137 36.09 -28.85 -0.49
N SER A 138 35.03 -29.59 -0.12
CA SER A 138 35.12 -30.98 0.39
C SER A 138 33.81 -31.80 0.42
N LYS A 139 33.86 -32.97 -0.26
CA LYS A 139 33.29 -34.30 0.07
C LYS A 139 31.77 -34.58 0.20
N LEU A 140 31.28 -35.42 -0.72
CA LEU A 140 30.31 -36.53 -0.51
C LEU A 140 30.99 -37.73 0.22
N PRO A 141 30.32 -38.83 0.69
CA PRO A 141 29.14 -39.57 0.15
C PRO A 141 28.03 -39.88 1.22
N GLY A 142 26.98 -40.71 1.03
CA GLY A 142 26.44 -41.40 -0.15
C GLY A 142 26.13 -42.91 0.04
N LEU A 143 24.89 -43.27 0.43
CA LEU A 143 24.21 -44.61 0.39
C LEU A 143 22.67 -44.32 0.46
N THR A 144 21.67 -44.90 -0.24
CA THR A 144 21.30 -46.22 -0.82
C THR A 144 20.54 -47.21 0.08
N ARG A 145 19.19 -47.31 -0.06
CA ARG A 145 18.43 -48.59 -0.02
C ARG A 145 16.91 -48.53 -0.37
N SER A 146 16.48 -49.49 -1.22
CA SER A 146 15.23 -50.28 -1.26
C SER A 146 13.84 -49.73 -0.80
N GLY A 147 12.80 -49.95 -1.65
CA GLY A 147 11.34 -49.85 -1.32
C GLY A 147 10.77 -51.08 -0.57
N PRO A 148 9.44 -51.43 -0.69
CA PRO A 148 8.81 -51.74 -2.00
C PRO A 148 7.30 -51.38 -2.21
N SER A 149 6.84 -51.60 -3.46
CA SER A 149 5.49 -51.99 -3.98
C SER A 149 4.42 -52.52 -2.99
N ASN A 150 3.08 -52.39 -3.18
CA ASN A 150 2.23 -52.80 -4.35
C ASN A 150 0.70 -52.53 -4.15
N ASN A 151 -0.10 -52.69 -5.24
CA ASN A 151 -1.58 -52.86 -5.37
C ASN A 151 -2.50 -51.65 -5.00
N ASP A 152 -3.51 -51.16 -5.76
CA ASP A 152 -4.21 -51.47 -7.04
C ASP A 152 -5.66 -52.05 -6.95
N LEU A 153 -6.50 -51.69 -7.95
CA LEU A 153 -7.91 -52.11 -8.26
C LEU A 153 -9.02 -51.61 -7.29
N THR A 154 -10.29 -51.32 -7.67
CA THR A 154 -11.09 -51.21 -8.93
C THR A 154 -12.33 -50.33 -8.62
N ALA A 155 -12.81 -49.35 -9.40
CA ALA A 155 -13.31 -49.30 -10.79
C ALA A 155 -14.84 -49.56 -10.96
N THR A 156 -15.55 -48.58 -11.54
CA THR A 156 -16.86 -48.70 -12.24
C THR A 156 -16.85 -47.73 -13.45
N ALA A 157 -17.52 -48.06 -14.55
CA ALA A 157 -17.42 -47.29 -15.81
C ALA A 157 -18.53 -47.59 -16.84
N GLU A 158 -18.92 -46.55 -17.60
CA GLU A 158 -19.55 -46.58 -18.95
C GLU A 158 -19.01 -45.34 -19.70
N ARG A 159 -18.31 -45.36 -20.85
CA ARG A 159 -18.50 -45.99 -22.18
C ARG A 159 -19.54 -45.22 -23.01
N ILE A 160 -19.20 -44.63 -24.16
CA ILE A 160 -18.94 -45.24 -25.51
C ILE A 160 -17.82 -44.50 -26.30
N SER A 161 -17.26 -45.10 -27.39
CA SER A 161 -16.12 -44.63 -28.22
C SER A 161 -16.09 -45.38 -29.59
N PRO A 162 -15.13 -45.20 -30.55
CA PRO A 162 -14.09 -44.18 -30.82
C PRO A 162 -14.52 -43.30 -32.05
N PRO A 163 -13.78 -42.97 -33.16
CA PRO A 163 -12.35 -43.10 -33.60
C PRO A 163 -11.35 -42.20 -32.82
N LYS A 164 -10.04 -42.01 -33.10
CA LYS A 164 -9.01 -42.46 -34.11
C LYS A 164 -8.80 -41.70 -35.44
N GLU A 165 -7.78 -40.82 -35.46
CA GLU A 165 -6.53 -41.03 -36.25
C GLU A 165 -5.35 -40.24 -35.63
N ASP A 166 -4.13 -40.37 -36.16
CA ASP A 166 -2.85 -40.04 -35.48
C ASP A 166 -2.09 -38.81 -36.05
N VAL A 167 -0.90 -38.54 -35.48
CA VAL A 167 0.21 -37.67 -35.95
C VAL A 167 0.36 -36.29 -35.27
N LYS A 168 1.59 -36.08 -34.77
CA LYS A 168 2.17 -34.84 -34.27
C LYS A 168 3.33 -34.46 -35.20
N PRO A 169 3.62 -33.17 -35.45
CA PRO A 169 4.87 -32.67 -34.90
C PRO A 169 4.84 -31.22 -34.40
N LYS A 170 5.91 -30.90 -33.65
CA LYS A 170 6.30 -29.60 -33.10
C LYS A 170 6.94 -28.73 -34.19
N ILE A 171 6.56 -27.46 -34.29
CA ILE A 171 7.29 -26.46 -35.11
C ILE A 171 8.27 -25.70 -34.21
N THR A 172 9.55 -25.69 -34.60
CA THR A 172 10.58 -24.79 -34.10
C THR A 172 11.06 -23.97 -35.30
N THR A 173 10.86 -22.65 -35.31
CA THR A 173 11.24 -21.81 -36.46
C THR A 173 12.69 -21.33 -36.34
N THR A 174 13.61 -22.05 -36.98
CA THR A 174 15.01 -21.64 -37.18
C THR A 174 15.18 -20.95 -38.54
N MET A 175 16.10 -19.98 -38.64
CA MET A 175 16.41 -19.27 -39.90
C MET A 175 17.09 -20.17 -40.95
N PRO A 176 16.84 -19.94 -42.25
CA PRO A 176 17.72 -20.37 -43.35
C PRO A 176 18.50 -19.20 -44.00
N PRO A 177 19.66 -19.46 -44.64
CA PRO A 177 20.45 -18.47 -45.41
C PRO A 177 20.02 -18.36 -46.89
N PRO A 178 20.49 -17.36 -47.65
CA PRO A 178 20.15 -17.18 -49.07
C PRO A 178 21.01 -18.04 -50.01
N SER A 179 20.42 -18.50 -51.13
CA SER A 179 21.12 -19.25 -52.18
C SER A 179 20.76 -18.78 -53.61
N THR A 180 21.80 -18.75 -54.42
CA THR A 180 21.98 -18.43 -55.85
C THR A 180 20.92 -18.92 -56.85
N ILE A 181 20.72 -18.16 -57.92
CA ILE A 181 19.87 -18.49 -59.09
C ILE A 181 20.65 -19.35 -60.13
N PRO A 182 20.05 -20.41 -60.72
CA PRO A 182 20.68 -21.24 -61.78
C PRO A 182 20.40 -20.74 -63.22
N ALA A 183 21.15 -21.26 -64.19
CA ALA A 183 21.04 -20.90 -65.63
C ALA A 183 20.81 -22.13 -66.56
N PRO A 184 19.98 -22.00 -67.61
CA PRO A 184 19.89 -22.90 -68.78
C PRO A 184 20.00 -22.12 -70.13
N VAL A 185 20.27 -22.64 -71.34
CA VAL A 185 20.62 -23.98 -71.93
C VAL A 185 21.72 -23.73 -73.00
N SER A 186 22.37 -24.78 -73.54
CA SER A 186 23.34 -24.68 -74.67
C SER A 186 23.11 -25.71 -75.80
N THR A 187 23.67 -25.43 -76.99
CA THR A 187 23.89 -26.36 -78.15
C THR A 187 22.64 -26.70 -79.01
N PRO A 188 22.77 -27.25 -80.24
CA PRO A 188 24.00 -27.70 -80.93
C PRO A 188 24.18 -27.30 -82.43
N THR A 189 25.29 -27.80 -83.00
CA THR A 189 25.55 -28.10 -84.43
C THR A 189 26.17 -27.01 -85.31
N ALA A 190 27.46 -27.20 -85.61
CA ALA A 190 28.10 -26.73 -86.84
C ALA A 190 29.24 -27.69 -87.22
N ALA A 191 29.20 -28.25 -88.43
CA ALA A 191 30.30 -29.01 -89.04
C ALA A 191 30.15 -29.02 -90.57
N GLU A 192 31.17 -28.53 -91.29
CA GLU A 192 31.85 -29.17 -92.43
C GLU A 192 32.88 -28.18 -93.01
N SER A 193 33.85 -28.65 -93.80
CA SER A 193 34.95 -27.84 -94.37
C SER A 193 35.39 -28.39 -95.73
N ALA A 194 35.44 -27.54 -96.76
CA ALA A 194 35.82 -27.90 -98.14
C ALA A 194 36.45 -26.70 -98.89
N ASN A 195 37.15 -26.95 -100.00
CA ASN A 195 38.17 -26.04 -100.57
C ASN A 195 38.37 -26.30 -102.09
N VAL A 196 38.92 -25.41 -102.96
CA VAL A 196 39.66 -24.16 -102.70
C VAL A 196 39.20 -22.89 -103.49
N PRO A 197 39.63 -22.58 -104.74
CA PRO A 197 40.46 -21.36 -104.85
C PRO A 197 40.05 -20.24 -105.83
N ARG A 198 40.53 -19.02 -105.47
CA ARG A 198 41.28 -18.03 -106.30
C ARG A 198 40.57 -16.83 -107.00
N LYS A 199 41.31 -15.71 -106.91
CA LYS A 199 41.45 -14.55 -107.84
C LYS A 199 40.25 -13.58 -108.01
N SER A 200 40.19 -12.42 -107.33
CA SER A 200 41.00 -11.18 -107.45
C SER A 200 40.52 -10.14 -108.48
N ILE A 201 40.51 -8.87 -108.04
CA ILE A 201 40.36 -7.57 -108.77
C ILE A 201 38.98 -7.23 -109.38
N PRO A 202 38.61 -5.92 -109.51
CA PRO A 202 37.23 -5.47 -109.26
C PRO A 202 36.60 -4.63 -110.39
N THR A 203 35.33 -4.25 -110.21
CA THR A 203 34.66 -3.20 -111.00
C THR A 203 33.89 -2.26 -110.06
N ALA A 204 34.15 -0.95 -110.15
CA ALA A 204 33.34 0.09 -109.51
C ALA A 204 32.38 0.71 -110.54
N GLY A 205 31.17 1.10 -110.15
CA GLY A 205 30.20 1.66 -111.12
C GLY A 205 28.89 2.26 -110.59
N GLU A 206 28.50 2.06 -109.32
CA GLU A 206 27.13 2.42 -108.88
C GLU A 206 27.07 2.88 -107.41
N SER A 207 28.07 3.68 -106.99
CA SER A 207 28.49 3.74 -105.58
C SER A 207 28.09 4.97 -104.77
N VAL A 208 27.65 6.10 -105.37
CA VAL A 208 27.51 7.37 -104.62
C VAL A 208 26.15 7.49 -103.93
N GLU A 209 25.06 7.45 -104.69
CA GLU A 209 23.69 7.61 -104.19
C GLU A 209 23.28 6.44 -103.27
N SER A 210 23.75 5.22 -103.61
CA SER A 210 23.67 4.01 -102.79
C SER A 210 24.43 4.14 -101.46
N GLN A 211 25.59 4.80 -101.42
CA GLN A 211 26.31 5.06 -100.16
C GLN A 211 25.61 6.11 -99.31
N GLN A 212 25.06 7.16 -99.91
CA GLN A 212 24.39 8.25 -99.20
C GLN A 212 23.08 7.78 -98.54
N THR A 213 22.30 6.94 -99.24
CA THR A 213 21.10 6.29 -98.68
C THR A 213 21.44 5.26 -97.60
N VAL A 214 22.45 4.40 -97.81
CA VAL A 214 22.93 3.47 -96.77
C VAL A 214 23.48 4.21 -95.54
N SER A 215 24.13 5.36 -95.71
CA SER A 215 24.59 6.22 -94.61
C SER A 215 23.41 6.78 -93.81
N SER A 216 22.38 7.31 -94.48
CA SER A 216 21.16 7.82 -93.82
C SER A 216 20.39 6.74 -93.08
N LEU A 217 20.31 5.52 -93.64
CA LEU A 217 19.69 4.37 -92.97
C LEU A 217 20.50 3.92 -91.75
N LYS A 218 21.85 3.92 -91.82
CA LYS A 218 22.71 3.65 -90.66
C LYS A 218 22.50 4.67 -89.54
N SER A 219 22.40 5.96 -89.85
CA SER A 219 22.09 7.00 -88.86
C SER A 219 20.75 6.73 -88.16
N LYS A 220 19.70 6.41 -88.92
CA LYS A 220 18.39 6.07 -88.34
C LYS A 220 18.42 4.80 -87.48
N ILE A 221 19.23 3.81 -87.85
CA ILE A 221 19.43 2.61 -87.04
C ILE A 221 20.09 2.99 -85.71
N THR A 222 21.16 3.80 -85.71
CA THR A 222 21.79 4.25 -84.45
C THR A 222 20.86 5.13 -83.61
N ASP A 223 20.09 6.04 -84.22
CA ASP A 223 19.10 6.87 -83.52
C ASP A 223 18.02 6.00 -82.83
N GLN A 224 17.57 4.93 -83.51
CA GLN A 224 16.60 3.97 -82.97
C GLN A 224 17.21 3.06 -81.90
N GLU A 225 18.47 2.66 -82.04
CA GLU A 225 19.22 1.91 -81.03
C GLU A 225 19.42 2.75 -79.76
N GLU A 226 19.71 4.05 -79.87
CA GLU A 226 19.78 4.98 -78.73
C GLU A 226 18.40 5.21 -78.07
N GLN A 227 17.31 5.30 -78.84
CA GLN A 227 15.96 5.32 -78.27
C GLN A 227 15.63 4.03 -77.52
N ILE A 228 16.00 2.87 -78.07
CA ILE A 228 15.80 1.55 -77.43
C ILE A 228 16.63 1.45 -76.14
N GLN A 229 17.92 1.85 -76.16
CA GLN A 229 18.78 1.96 -74.97
C GLN A 229 18.12 2.84 -73.89
N THR A 230 17.61 4.01 -74.28
CA THR A 230 16.97 4.97 -73.37
C THR A 230 15.67 4.42 -72.76
N LEU A 231 14.84 3.73 -73.56
CA LEU A 231 13.61 3.08 -73.09
C LEU A 231 13.90 1.87 -72.19
N ILE A 232 14.96 1.10 -72.47
CA ILE A 232 15.45 0.01 -71.60
C ILE A 232 15.95 0.56 -70.27
N LYS A 233 16.73 1.66 -70.29
CA LYS A 233 17.15 2.34 -69.06
C LYS A 233 15.94 2.81 -68.26
N LYS A 234 15.00 3.54 -68.88
CA LYS A 234 13.79 4.01 -68.20
C LYS A 234 12.99 2.85 -67.57
N ARG A 235 12.80 1.73 -68.28
CA ARG A 235 12.16 0.53 -67.71
C ARG A 235 12.90 -0.06 -66.51
N ARG A 236 14.24 -0.02 -66.49
CA ARG A 236 15.04 -0.44 -65.33
C ARG A 236 14.82 0.50 -64.14
N ASP A 237 14.94 1.80 -64.38
CA ASP A 237 14.80 2.83 -63.36
C ASP A 237 13.37 2.84 -62.75
N ASP A 238 12.34 2.61 -63.58
CA ASP A 238 10.94 2.51 -63.13
C ASP A 238 10.65 1.19 -62.39
N LEU A 239 11.29 0.07 -62.77
CA LEU A 239 11.22 -1.20 -62.02
C LEU A 239 11.91 -1.11 -60.65
N GLU A 240 12.98 -0.33 -60.53
CA GLU A 240 13.68 -0.10 -59.26
C GLU A 240 12.84 0.76 -58.30
N LYS A 241 12.21 1.83 -58.80
CA LYS A 241 11.22 2.62 -58.05
C LYS A 241 10.05 1.76 -57.56
N LEU A 242 9.56 0.82 -58.38
CA LEU A 242 8.47 -0.06 -58.00
C LEU A 242 8.83 -0.96 -56.80
N LYS A 243 10.06 -1.50 -56.78
CA LYS A 243 10.57 -2.28 -55.63
C LYS A 243 10.73 -1.44 -54.37
N GLU A 244 11.18 -0.19 -54.50
CA GLU A 244 11.30 0.71 -53.34
C GLU A 244 9.92 1.15 -52.82
N PHE A 245 8.92 1.30 -53.70
CA PHE A 245 7.52 1.48 -53.32
C PHE A 245 6.95 0.25 -52.59
N GLU A 246 7.20 -0.97 -53.07
CA GLU A 246 6.80 -2.20 -52.38
C GLU A 246 7.48 -2.33 -50.99
N ARG A 247 8.77 -1.98 -50.90
CA ARG A 247 9.54 -1.96 -49.65
C ARG A 247 9.00 -0.96 -48.63
N THR A 248 8.74 0.27 -49.06
CA THR A 248 8.19 1.33 -48.18
C THR A 248 6.73 1.08 -47.81
N LYS A 249 5.93 0.48 -48.69
CA LYS A 249 4.58 -0.01 -48.37
C LYS A 249 4.62 -1.06 -47.26
N LEU A 250 5.50 -2.06 -47.35
CA LEU A 250 5.64 -3.10 -46.32
C LEU A 250 6.04 -2.50 -44.95
N GLN A 251 6.89 -1.48 -44.94
CA GLN A 251 7.24 -0.73 -43.71
C GLN A 251 6.04 0.05 -43.15
N LEU A 252 5.22 0.67 -44.01
CA LEU A 252 4.00 1.36 -43.60
C LEU A 252 2.99 0.38 -42.97
N ASP A 253 2.79 -0.79 -43.57
CA ASP A 253 1.88 -1.82 -43.06
C ASP A 253 2.36 -2.35 -41.68
N GLN A 254 3.68 -2.53 -41.49
CA GLN A 254 4.27 -2.87 -40.19
C GLN A 254 4.05 -1.76 -39.14
N LEU A 255 4.29 -0.49 -39.49
CA LEU A 255 4.07 0.65 -38.60
C LEU A 255 2.60 0.83 -38.23
N GLN A 256 1.67 0.56 -39.16
CA GLN A 256 0.23 0.53 -38.85
C GLN A 256 -0.14 -0.59 -37.88
N SER A 257 0.49 -1.77 -37.99
CA SER A 257 0.31 -2.86 -37.03
C SER A 257 0.79 -2.45 -35.63
N TYR A 258 2.02 -1.94 -35.51
CA TYR A 258 2.55 -1.47 -34.22
C TYR A 258 1.73 -0.31 -33.62
N LYS A 259 1.22 0.61 -34.45
CA LYS A 259 0.31 1.66 -34.00
C LYS A 259 -0.97 1.07 -33.39
N ARG A 260 -1.61 0.10 -34.07
CA ARG A 260 -2.83 -0.56 -33.57
C ARG A 260 -2.57 -1.29 -32.25
N GLU A 261 -1.49 -2.04 -32.17
CA GLU A 261 -1.06 -2.80 -30.99
C GLU A 261 -0.74 -1.87 -29.79
N ALA A 262 -0.14 -0.70 -30.05
CA ALA A 262 0.11 0.32 -29.03
C ALA A 262 -1.20 1.00 -28.55
N GLN A 263 -2.12 1.31 -29.48
CA GLN A 263 -3.44 1.86 -29.12
C GLN A 263 -4.29 0.87 -28.31
N GLU A 264 -4.21 -0.42 -28.63
CA GLU A 264 -4.89 -1.49 -27.89
C GLU A 264 -4.33 -1.66 -26.47
N ARG A 265 -3.00 -1.70 -26.30
CA ARG A 265 -2.36 -1.67 -24.96
C ARG A 265 -2.72 -0.43 -24.16
N MET A 266 -2.77 0.74 -24.79
CA MET A 266 -3.13 2.00 -24.13
C MET A 266 -4.57 1.97 -23.64
N LYS A 267 -5.51 1.41 -24.42
CA LYS A 267 -6.89 1.17 -23.99
C LYS A 267 -6.94 0.16 -22.84
N GLU A 268 -6.28 -1.00 -22.99
CA GLU A 268 -6.26 -2.05 -21.96
C GLU A 268 -5.71 -1.53 -20.61
N LEU A 269 -4.69 -0.67 -20.64
CA LEU A 269 -4.14 -0.04 -19.44
C LEU A 269 -5.11 0.98 -18.82
N ASN A 270 -5.83 1.77 -19.65
CA ASN A 270 -6.86 2.70 -19.18
C ASN A 270 -8.04 1.94 -18.54
N ASP A 271 -8.54 0.89 -19.20
CA ASP A 271 -9.62 0.05 -18.71
C ASP A 271 -9.23 -0.65 -17.38
N LYS A 272 -7.95 -1.06 -17.23
CA LYS A 272 -7.40 -1.58 -15.97
C LYS A 272 -7.33 -0.51 -14.88
N LEU A 273 -6.84 0.69 -15.19
CA LEU A 273 -6.76 1.80 -14.25
C LEU A 273 -8.14 2.16 -13.69
N GLN A 274 -9.13 2.34 -14.57
CA GLN A 274 -10.50 2.67 -14.18
C GLN A 274 -11.13 1.57 -13.31
N ASN A 275 -10.86 0.29 -13.59
CA ASN A 275 -11.31 -0.81 -12.73
C ASN A 275 -10.65 -0.79 -11.34
N GLN A 276 -9.36 -0.45 -11.24
CA GLN A 276 -8.67 -0.31 -9.96
C GLN A 276 -9.14 0.94 -9.18
N GLU A 277 -9.44 2.05 -9.86
CA GLU A 277 -10.04 3.24 -9.23
C GLU A 277 -11.44 2.92 -8.66
N ASN A 278 -12.25 2.16 -9.40
CA ASN A 278 -13.53 1.66 -8.92
C ASN A 278 -13.37 0.73 -7.70
N GLU A 279 -12.45 -0.24 -7.73
CA GLU A 279 -12.19 -1.14 -6.59
C GLU A 279 -11.68 -0.39 -5.34
N LEU A 280 -10.84 0.63 -5.54
CA LEU A 280 -10.37 1.52 -4.46
C LEU A 280 -11.50 2.40 -3.89
N LYS A 281 -12.44 2.85 -4.72
CA LYS A 281 -13.66 3.57 -4.28
C LYS A 281 -14.58 2.63 -3.48
N ASP A 282 -14.86 1.45 -4.03
CA ASP A 282 -15.69 0.41 -3.43
C ASP A 282 -15.17 -0.07 -2.07
N THR A 283 -13.85 -0.18 -1.90
CA THR A 283 -13.23 -0.53 -0.62
C THR A 283 -13.23 0.64 0.34
N ARG A 284 -12.98 1.87 -0.13
CA ARG A 284 -13.07 3.09 0.68
C ARG A 284 -14.48 3.34 1.24
N GLU A 285 -15.52 3.08 0.45
CA GLU A 285 -16.92 3.19 0.90
C GLU A 285 -17.27 2.13 1.97
N LYS A 286 -16.76 0.90 1.83
CA LYS A 286 -16.89 -0.14 2.88
C LYS A 286 -16.14 0.25 4.17
N PHE A 287 -14.95 0.83 4.07
CA PHE A 287 -14.23 1.38 5.23
C PHE A 287 -14.91 2.60 5.86
N ALA A 288 -15.70 3.38 5.11
CA ALA A 288 -16.54 4.44 5.66
C ALA A 288 -17.71 3.85 6.46
N SER A 289 -18.47 2.91 5.90
CA SER A 289 -19.57 2.20 6.61
C SER A 289 -19.09 1.61 7.93
N TYR A 290 -17.98 0.85 7.93
CA TYR A 290 -17.42 0.29 9.15
C TYR A 290 -16.93 1.35 10.14
N ARG A 291 -16.50 2.53 9.69
CA ARG A 291 -16.09 3.63 10.60
C ARG A 291 -17.30 4.21 11.31
N ASP A 292 -18.39 4.43 10.57
CA ASP A 292 -19.62 5.02 11.09
C ASP A 292 -20.32 4.01 12.02
N GLU A 293 -20.34 2.72 11.66
CA GLU A 293 -20.76 1.60 12.53
C GLU A 293 -19.93 1.54 13.84
N MET A 294 -18.61 1.78 13.78
CA MET A 294 -17.77 1.80 14.97
C MET A 294 -18.05 3.02 15.85
N ALA A 295 -18.28 4.21 15.29
CA ALA A 295 -18.69 5.39 16.05
C ALA A 295 -20.05 5.17 16.76
N ASP A 296 -21.00 4.54 16.08
CA ASP A 296 -22.28 4.10 16.66
C ASP A 296 -22.10 3.05 17.79
N THR A 297 -21.02 2.26 17.78
CA THR A 297 -20.67 1.38 18.92
C THR A 297 -19.96 2.11 20.05
N GLU A 298 -19.14 3.11 19.75
CA GLU A 298 -18.41 3.92 20.72
C GLU A 298 -19.40 4.73 21.59
N VAL A 299 -20.32 5.49 20.96
CA VAL A 299 -21.39 6.22 21.65
C VAL A 299 -22.31 5.30 22.47
N ARG A 300 -22.55 4.06 22.00
CA ARG A 300 -23.32 3.06 22.74
C ARG A 300 -22.57 2.54 23.97
N ILE A 301 -21.24 2.41 23.90
CA ILE A 301 -20.41 2.05 25.05
C ILE A 301 -20.41 3.21 26.06
N GLU A 302 -20.21 4.45 25.62
CA GLU A 302 -20.28 5.64 26.51
C GLU A 302 -21.60 5.71 27.28
N SER A 303 -22.74 5.51 26.61
CA SER A 303 -24.06 5.46 27.25
C SER A 303 -24.18 4.34 28.29
N LEU A 304 -23.67 3.14 27.99
CA LEU A 304 -23.75 1.99 28.90
C LEU A 304 -22.77 2.12 30.08
N THR A 305 -21.64 2.79 29.90
CA THR A 305 -20.72 3.15 30.99
C THR A 305 -21.38 4.15 31.94
N LEU A 306 -22.06 5.18 31.42
CA LEU A 306 -22.80 6.14 32.26
C LEU A 306 -23.93 5.46 33.04
N ASP A 307 -24.71 4.57 32.41
CA ASP A 307 -25.75 3.78 33.09
C ASP A 307 -25.17 2.88 34.20
N LEU A 308 -23.96 2.34 34.01
CA LEU A 308 -23.25 1.55 35.02
C LEU A 308 -22.77 2.41 36.19
N GLU A 309 -22.08 3.52 35.93
CA GLU A 309 -21.64 4.47 36.98
C GLU A 309 -22.83 4.96 37.82
N MET A 310 -23.94 5.31 37.16
CA MET A 310 -25.20 5.69 37.81
C MET A 310 -25.87 4.53 38.57
N ALA A 311 -25.52 3.27 38.33
CA ALA A 311 -26.01 2.13 39.10
C ALA A 311 -25.11 1.82 40.30
N GLU A 312 -23.79 1.97 40.13
CA GLU A 312 -22.78 1.79 41.18
C GLU A 312 -22.90 2.87 42.28
N GLU A 313 -23.08 4.15 41.93
CA GLU A 313 -23.34 5.23 42.89
C GLU A 313 -24.59 4.95 43.76
N LYS A 314 -25.66 4.43 43.14
CA LYS A 314 -26.89 4.05 43.86
C LYS A 314 -26.68 2.86 44.78
N LEU A 315 -25.87 1.88 44.35
CA LEU A 315 -25.52 0.71 45.17
C LEU A 315 -24.66 1.13 46.38
N GLU A 316 -23.68 2.01 46.20
CA GLU A 316 -22.88 2.57 47.28
C GLU A 316 -23.76 3.36 48.27
N THR A 317 -24.63 4.24 47.75
CA THR A 317 -25.59 5.01 48.55
C THR A 317 -26.47 4.11 49.42
N ILE A 318 -27.12 3.10 48.81
CA ILE A 318 -27.97 2.14 49.53
C ILE A 318 -27.15 1.31 50.53
N THR A 319 -25.88 1.01 50.22
CA THR A 319 -24.98 0.30 51.14
C THR A 319 -24.64 1.15 52.37
N LEU A 320 -24.34 2.45 52.17
CA LEU A 320 -24.06 3.42 53.24
C LEU A 320 -25.30 3.70 54.11
N GLU A 321 -26.49 3.75 53.51
CA GLU A 321 -27.75 3.80 54.27
C GLU A 321 -27.93 2.53 55.12
N ASN A 322 -27.60 1.35 54.58
CA ASN A 322 -27.67 0.09 55.31
C ASN A 322 -26.64 -0.03 56.44
N THR A 323 -25.41 0.51 56.31
CA THR A 323 -24.46 0.54 57.44
C THR A 323 -24.94 1.53 58.50
N THR A 324 -25.36 2.74 58.10
CA THR A 324 -25.90 3.76 59.01
C THR A 324 -27.13 3.26 59.79
N LEU A 325 -27.98 2.45 59.17
CA LEU A 325 -29.14 1.83 59.84
C LEU A 325 -28.76 0.69 60.80
N LYS A 326 -27.69 -0.07 60.50
CA LYS A 326 -27.16 -1.10 61.41
C LYS A 326 -26.50 -0.46 62.64
N GLU A 327 -25.67 0.56 62.44
CA GLU A 327 -25.02 1.32 63.52
C GLU A 327 -26.06 1.87 64.51
N LYS A 328 -27.14 2.48 64.00
CA LYS A 328 -28.26 2.96 64.83
C LYS A 328 -29.05 1.85 65.51
N PHE A 329 -29.18 0.68 64.87
CA PHE A 329 -29.81 -0.48 65.48
C PHE A 329 -28.97 -1.04 66.64
N GLU A 330 -27.64 -1.10 66.45
CA GLU A 330 -26.69 -1.50 67.50
C GLU A 330 -26.64 -0.49 68.64
N GLU A 331 -26.66 0.82 68.35
CA GLU A 331 -26.77 1.92 69.32
C GLU A 331 -28.04 1.78 70.18
N VAL A 332 -29.23 1.70 69.56
CA VAL A 332 -30.51 1.55 70.27
C VAL A 332 -30.61 0.22 71.02
N GLN A 333 -30.00 -0.86 70.52
CA GLN A 333 -29.93 -2.14 71.23
C GLN A 333 -29.06 -2.03 72.50
N LEU A 334 -27.92 -1.34 72.43
CA LEU A 334 -27.07 -1.06 73.59
C LEU A 334 -27.76 -0.15 74.61
N GLU A 335 -28.43 0.91 74.18
CA GLU A 335 -29.24 1.77 75.07
C GLU A 335 -30.33 0.95 75.79
N LEU A 336 -31.06 0.12 75.04
CA LEU A 336 -32.12 -0.72 75.58
C LEU A 336 -31.59 -1.71 76.63
N ASP A 337 -30.42 -2.31 76.42
CA ASP A 337 -29.82 -3.25 77.36
C ASP A 337 -29.18 -2.54 78.59
N ILE A 338 -28.66 -1.32 78.43
CA ILE A 338 -28.28 -0.45 79.55
C ILE A 338 -29.51 -0.10 80.39
N ILE A 339 -30.60 0.35 79.78
CA ILE A 339 -31.83 0.74 80.49
C ILE A 339 -32.45 -0.45 81.23
N LYS A 340 -32.43 -1.67 80.66
CA LYS A 340 -32.82 -2.89 81.38
C LYS A 340 -31.95 -3.10 82.63
N GLY A 341 -30.63 -2.94 82.51
CA GLY A 341 -29.69 -3.05 83.62
C GLY A 341 -29.93 -1.99 84.72
N GLU A 342 -30.13 -0.73 84.33
CA GLU A 342 -30.45 0.37 85.26
C GLU A 342 -31.77 0.12 86.01
N ILE A 343 -32.82 -0.35 85.33
CA ILE A 343 -34.11 -0.70 85.95
C ILE A 343 -33.96 -1.89 86.91
N GLN A 344 -33.15 -2.90 86.53
CA GLN A 344 -32.89 -4.10 87.35
C GLN A 344 -32.11 -3.78 88.64
N LEU A 345 -31.30 -2.70 88.65
CA LEU A 345 -30.49 -2.26 89.79
C LEU A 345 -31.20 -1.22 90.67
N ASN A 346 -31.76 -0.16 90.06
CA ASN A 346 -32.21 1.05 90.77
C ASN A 346 -33.73 1.16 90.89
N GLY A 347 -34.48 0.31 90.18
CA GLY A 347 -35.94 0.37 90.11
C GLY A 347 -36.48 1.49 89.20
N PRO A 348 -37.74 1.39 88.75
CA PRO A 348 -38.27 2.21 87.65
C PRO A 348 -38.42 3.70 87.97
N GLY A 349 -38.44 4.09 89.26
CA GLY A 349 -38.73 5.47 89.67
C GLY A 349 -37.61 6.48 89.42
N GLN A 350 -36.34 6.09 89.55
CA GLN A 350 -35.21 7.01 89.31
C GLN A 350 -34.84 7.13 87.82
N VAL A 351 -34.92 6.01 87.09
CA VAL A 351 -34.53 5.93 85.67
C VAL A 351 -35.33 6.91 84.80
N ALA A 352 -36.61 7.10 85.09
CA ALA A 352 -37.48 8.04 84.35
C ALA A 352 -36.97 9.50 84.36
N SER A 353 -36.35 9.96 85.44
CA SER A 353 -35.80 11.32 85.53
C SER A 353 -34.52 11.47 84.70
N GLY A 354 -33.68 10.42 84.63
CA GLY A 354 -32.48 10.41 83.81
C GLY A 354 -32.81 10.34 82.30
N ILE A 355 -33.85 9.60 81.93
CA ILE A 355 -34.36 9.54 80.56
C ILE A 355 -34.84 10.93 80.09
N GLN A 356 -35.61 11.66 80.90
CA GLN A 356 -36.08 13.00 80.52
C GLN A 356 -34.91 13.97 80.26
N GLN A 357 -33.88 13.95 81.11
CA GLN A 357 -32.71 14.80 80.90
C GLN A 357 -31.95 14.41 79.62
N LYS A 358 -31.68 13.11 79.38
CA LYS A 358 -31.06 12.63 78.14
C LYS A 358 -31.83 13.06 76.89
N ILE A 359 -33.17 13.05 76.91
CA ILE A 359 -34.02 13.49 75.80
C ILE A 359 -33.80 14.97 75.45
N ASP A 360 -33.69 15.85 76.45
CA ASP A 360 -33.54 17.28 76.23
C ASP A 360 -32.09 17.68 75.88
N ASP A 361 -31.09 16.95 76.40
CA ASP A 361 -29.70 17.04 75.95
C ASP A 361 -29.55 16.58 74.48
N GLU A 362 -30.15 15.44 74.11
CA GLU A 362 -30.10 14.87 72.75
C GLU A 362 -30.83 15.75 71.72
N ARG A 363 -31.97 16.36 72.10
CA ARG A 363 -32.64 17.40 71.30
C ARG A 363 -31.73 18.59 71.02
N THR A 364 -30.96 19.02 72.00
CA THR A 364 -30.03 20.15 71.88
C THR A 364 -28.89 19.79 70.93
N ALA A 365 -28.27 18.61 71.10
CA ALA A 365 -27.23 18.11 70.19
C ALA A 365 -27.72 17.94 68.74
N LYS A 366 -28.96 17.46 68.54
CA LYS A 366 -29.58 17.36 67.20
C LYS A 366 -29.81 18.73 66.55
N MET A 367 -30.17 19.76 67.33
CA MET A 367 -30.27 21.14 66.84
C MET A 367 -28.89 21.68 66.41
N GLU A 368 -27.85 21.46 67.22
CA GLU A 368 -26.48 21.91 66.90
C GLU A 368 -25.94 21.23 65.64
N GLN A 369 -26.12 19.91 65.48
CA GLN A 369 -25.74 19.20 64.26
C GLN A 369 -26.48 19.72 63.01
N ALA A 370 -27.77 20.08 63.14
CA ALA A 370 -28.52 20.67 62.04
C ALA A 370 -28.00 22.06 61.64
N LEU A 371 -27.62 22.89 62.62
CA LEU A 371 -27.03 24.21 62.39
C LEU A 371 -25.63 24.11 61.76
N ILE A 372 -24.81 23.13 62.15
CA ILE A 372 -23.51 22.85 61.54
C ILE A 372 -23.70 22.42 60.09
N LYS A 373 -24.55 21.42 59.81
CA LYS A 373 -24.84 20.97 58.44
C LYS A 373 -25.38 22.10 57.55
N LEU A 374 -26.23 22.99 58.10
CA LEU A 374 -26.74 24.15 57.37
C LEU A 374 -25.63 25.18 57.05
N ARG A 375 -24.69 25.42 57.99
CA ARG A 375 -23.50 26.24 57.71
C ARG A 375 -22.66 25.62 56.61
N ASP A 376 -22.35 24.33 56.70
CA ASP A 376 -21.40 23.67 55.80
C ASP A 376 -21.98 23.54 54.38
N LEU A 377 -23.29 23.28 54.26
CA LEU A 377 -24.03 23.38 52.99
C LEU A 377 -24.01 24.80 52.41
N SER A 378 -24.18 25.83 53.25
CA SER A 378 -24.13 27.24 52.83
C SER A 378 -22.73 27.64 52.33
N VAL A 379 -21.67 27.22 53.04
CA VAL A 379 -20.27 27.43 52.62
C VAL A 379 -19.98 26.71 51.31
N THR A 380 -20.42 25.46 51.17
CA THR A 380 -20.25 24.66 49.93
C THR A 380 -20.99 25.30 48.76
N LYS A 381 -22.23 25.76 48.95
CA LYS A 381 -22.99 26.46 47.90
C LYS A 381 -22.40 27.82 47.56
N GLN A 382 -21.78 28.52 48.51
CA GLN A 382 -21.04 29.75 48.23
C GLN A 382 -19.78 29.49 47.37
N THR A 383 -18.96 28.48 47.72
CA THR A 383 -17.75 28.17 46.93
C THR A 383 -18.07 27.61 45.54
N GLU A 384 -19.16 26.85 45.40
CA GLU A 384 -19.72 26.42 44.12
C GLU A 384 -20.17 27.62 43.26
N ASN A 385 -20.86 28.60 43.86
CA ASN A 385 -21.30 29.81 43.17
C ASN A 385 -20.10 30.66 42.70
N ASP A 386 -19.09 30.85 43.56
CA ASP A 386 -17.85 31.57 43.23
C ASP A 386 -17.01 30.84 42.17
N ALA A 387 -17.07 29.50 42.09
CA ALA A 387 -16.44 28.71 41.03
C ALA A 387 -17.18 28.83 39.69
N LEU A 388 -18.51 28.66 39.69
CA LEU A 388 -19.35 28.83 38.50
C LEU A 388 -19.22 30.25 37.92
N LYS A 389 -19.17 31.28 38.79
CA LYS A 389 -18.98 32.67 38.37
C LYS A 389 -17.65 32.88 37.63
N LYS A 390 -16.53 32.35 38.14
CA LYS A 390 -15.22 32.38 37.45
C LYS A 390 -15.24 31.63 36.12
N GLN A 391 -16.00 30.54 36.04
CA GLN A 391 -16.19 29.80 34.79
C GLN A 391 -16.99 30.62 33.76
N CYS A 392 -18.05 31.32 34.18
CA CYS A 392 -18.77 32.27 33.32
C CYS A 392 -17.86 33.40 32.82
N GLU A 393 -17.11 34.05 33.70
CA GLU A 393 -16.15 35.12 33.35
C GLU A 393 -15.09 34.62 32.34
N THR A 394 -14.62 33.38 32.49
CA THR A 394 -13.66 32.73 31.58
C THR A 394 -14.29 32.40 30.22
N LEU A 395 -15.52 31.89 30.20
CA LEU A 395 -16.25 31.59 28.96
C LEU A 395 -16.60 32.87 28.20
N GLU A 396 -17.03 33.93 28.88
CA GLU A 396 -17.23 35.25 28.29
C GLU A 396 -15.96 35.78 27.61
N HIS A 397 -14.79 35.66 28.26
CA HIS A 397 -13.53 36.06 27.65
C HIS A 397 -13.22 35.22 26.40
N LYS A 398 -13.41 33.90 26.47
CA LYS A 398 -13.19 33.00 25.32
C LYS A 398 -14.12 33.33 24.15
N VAL A 399 -15.39 33.64 24.40
CA VAL A 399 -16.35 34.10 23.37
C VAL A 399 -15.87 35.41 22.74
N LYS A 400 -15.48 36.42 23.55
CA LYS A 400 -14.99 37.72 23.06
C LYS A 400 -13.75 37.58 22.16
N VAL A 401 -12.84 36.65 22.47
CA VAL A 401 -11.68 36.30 21.61
C VAL A 401 -12.13 35.64 20.30
N LEU A 402 -12.92 34.56 20.38
CA LEU A 402 -13.38 33.81 19.21
C LEU A 402 -14.22 34.68 18.24
N THR A 403 -15.04 35.61 18.75
CA THR A 403 -15.76 36.58 17.90
C THR A 403 -14.80 37.43 17.09
N LYS A 404 -13.75 37.97 17.72
CA LYS A 404 -12.74 38.81 17.05
C LYS A 404 -11.89 38.03 16.04
N GLU A 405 -11.55 36.78 16.35
CA GLU A 405 -10.86 35.89 15.40
C GLU A 405 -11.73 35.57 14.18
N ASN A 406 -13.04 35.37 14.39
CA ASN A 406 -14.02 35.14 13.32
C ASN A 406 -14.23 36.39 12.43
N GLU A 407 -14.23 37.59 13.03
CA GLU A 407 -14.26 38.87 12.31
C GLU A 407 -13.00 39.07 11.45
N ASN A 408 -11.81 38.83 12.01
CA ASN A 408 -10.54 38.88 11.27
C ASN A 408 -10.54 37.89 10.08
N ALA A 409 -10.89 36.63 10.32
CA ALA A 409 -10.90 35.60 9.28
C ALA A 409 -11.90 35.91 8.15
N LYS A 410 -13.03 36.56 8.44
CA LYS A 410 -13.95 37.07 7.43
C LYS A 410 -13.32 38.17 6.57
N ALA A 411 -12.62 39.12 7.18
CA ALA A 411 -11.92 40.18 6.45
C ALA A 411 -10.82 39.60 5.54
N ASP A 412 -10.04 38.63 6.02
CA ASP A 412 -9.03 37.92 5.23
C ASP A 412 -9.64 37.16 4.04
N ILE A 413 -10.78 36.49 4.24
CA ILE A 413 -11.53 35.84 3.16
C ILE A 413 -12.00 36.86 2.12
N THR A 414 -12.54 38.01 2.52
CA THR A 414 -12.95 39.07 1.58
C THR A 414 -11.76 39.64 0.81
N ASN A 415 -10.61 39.83 1.45
CA ASN A 415 -9.38 40.30 0.80
C ASN A 415 -8.81 39.29 -0.20
N MET A 416 -8.84 37.99 0.13
CA MET A 416 -8.47 36.91 -0.79
C MET A 416 -9.46 36.79 -1.96
N GLN A 417 -10.77 36.99 -1.73
CA GLN A 417 -11.77 37.02 -2.79
C GLN A 417 -11.55 38.17 -3.78
N ALA A 418 -11.20 39.37 -3.29
CA ALA A 418 -10.80 40.50 -4.14
C ALA A 418 -9.55 40.15 -4.97
N THR A 419 -8.48 39.64 -4.31
CA THR A 419 -7.25 39.22 -5.00
C THR A 419 -7.51 38.18 -6.10
N ILE A 420 -8.46 37.26 -5.89
CA ILE A 420 -8.87 36.25 -6.88
C ILE A 420 -9.67 36.87 -8.04
N ALA A 421 -10.40 37.97 -7.82
CA ALA A 421 -11.06 38.71 -8.89
C ALA A 421 -10.03 39.44 -9.78
N ASP A 422 -9.12 40.18 -9.17
CA ASP A 422 -8.04 40.91 -9.88
C ASP A 422 -7.18 39.97 -10.74
N LEU A 423 -6.85 38.79 -10.22
CA LEU A 423 -6.08 37.77 -10.95
C LEU A 423 -6.88 37.13 -12.10
N LYS A 424 -8.20 37.04 -12.00
CA LYS A 424 -9.04 36.57 -13.12
C LYS A 424 -9.10 37.61 -14.22
N GLU A 425 -9.30 38.89 -13.90
CA GLU A 425 -9.29 39.98 -14.87
C GLU A 425 -7.95 40.06 -15.62
N GLN A 426 -6.82 39.83 -14.92
CA GLN A 426 -5.50 39.71 -15.54
C GLN A 426 -5.39 38.49 -16.49
N VAL A 427 -5.96 37.33 -16.12
CA VAL A 427 -5.97 36.14 -16.99
C VAL A 427 -6.84 36.36 -18.23
N ASP A 428 -8.04 36.91 -18.08
CA ASP A 428 -8.95 37.20 -19.20
C ASP A 428 -8.34 38.26 -20.14
N THR A 429 -7.66 39.27 -19.60
CA THR A 429 -6.90 40.27 -20.37
C THR A 429 -5.75 39.62 -21.14
N CYS A 430 -4.97 38.73 -20.52
CA CYS A 430 -3.92 37.97 -21.19
C CYS A 430 -4.49 37.06 -22.30
N LEU A 431 -5.65 36.44 -22.08
CA LEU A 431 -6.29 35.56 -23.05
C LEU A 431 -6.76 36.33 -24.29
N GLY A 432 -7.39 37.50 -24.09
CA GLY A 432 -7.77 38.39 -25.19
C GLY A 432 -6.57 38.95 -25.96
N ALA A 433 -5.46 39.25 -25.26
CA ALA A 433 -4.21 39.65 -25.89
C ALA A 433 -3.60 38.53 -26.75
N GLN A 434 -3.62 37.27 -26.29
CA GLN A 434 -3.16 36.13 -27.09
C GLN A 434 -4.04 35.94 -28.34
N GLN A 435 -5.37 36.01 -28.21
CA GLN A 435 -6.28 35.91 -29.36
C GLN A 435 -6.01 37.00 -30.42
N MET A 436 -5.64 38.21 -30.00
CA MET A 436 -5.25 39.29 -30.91
C MET A 436 -3.93 38.99 -31.64
N VAL A 437 -2.99 38.28 -31.01
CA VAL A 437 -1.73 37.82 -31.65
C VAL A 437 -2.01 36.68 -32.63
N ASP A 438 -2.85 35.71 -32.26
CA ASP A 438 -3.23 34.56 -33.09
C ASP A 438 -4.03 34.95 -34.36
N ILE A 439 -4.56 36.19 -34.42
CA ILE A 439 -5.22 36.77 -35.59
C ILE A 439 -4.24 37.53 -36.50
N LEU A 440 -3.05 37.87 -36.00
CA LEU A 440 -2.05 38.72 -36.67
C LEU A 440 -0.81 37.95 -37.14
N THR A 441 -0.76 36.62 -36.96
CA THR A 441 0.42 35.76 -37.23
C THR A 441 0.08 34.57 -38.13
#